data_AF-A0AAU9XWY6-F1
#
_entry.id   AF-A0AAU9XWY6-F1
#
_cell.length_a   1.000
_cell.length_b   1.000
_cell.length_c   1.000
_cell.angle_alpha   90.00
_cell.angle_beta   90.00
_cell.angle_gamma   90.00
#
_symmetry.space_group_name_H-M   'P 1'
#
loop_
_entity.id
_entity.type
_entity.pdbx_description
1 polymer ?
#
loop_
_entity_poly.entity_id
_entity_poly.type
_entity_poly.pdbx_seq_one_letter_code
_entity_poly.pdbx_strand_id
1 'polypeptide(L)'
;IKHESVFCHTCKQDPILGIRWNCLDFKDTSVNLCSSCYMADKHNTDHAFCRYNSADDKGIRMERRINTVAIHARGIFPGARVVRGHNWEW
;
A
#
# COMPACT_ATOMS: atom_id res chain seq x y z
N ILE A 1 -12.19 4.63 0.16
CA ILE A 1 -11.29 5.49 -0.63
C ILE A 1 -10.72 4.67 -1.79
N LYS A 2 -10.73 5.22 -3.01
CA LYS A 2 -10.20 4.58 -4.22
C LYS A 2 -9.54 5.63 -5.13
N HIS A 3 -8.57 5.21 -5.93
CA HIS A 3 -7.91 6.03 -6.94
C HIS A 3 -8.32 5.55 -8.32
N GLU A 4 -9.33 6.19 -8.92
CA GLU A 4 -9.88 5.80 -10.24
C GLU A 4 -8.81 5.84 -11.33
N SER A 5 -8.89 4.89 -12.26
CA SER A 5 -7.96 4.77 -13.40
C SER A 5 -6.49 4.58 -13.01
N VAL A 6 -6.20 4.21 -11.76
CA VAL A 6 -4.85 3.89 -11.29
C VAL A 6 -4.81 2.43 -10.86
N PHE A 7 -4.01 1.64 -11.57
CA PHE A 7 -3.81 0.22 -11.27
C PHE A 7 -2.47 -0.04 -10.58
N CYS A 8 -2.42 -1.12 -9.80
CA CYS A 8 -1.18 -1.62 -9.23
C CYS A 8 -0.34 -2.34 -10.29
N HIS A 9 0.89 -1.90 -10.53
CA HIS A 9 1.78 -2.47 -11.54
C HIS A 9 2.24 -3.89 -11.21
N THR A 10 2.19 -4.30 -9.93
CA THR A 10 2.56 -5.64 -9.47
C THR A 10 1.38 -6.62 -9.50
N CYS A 11 0.32 -6.39 -8.73
CA CYS A 11 -0.81 -7.34 -8.60
C CYS A 11 -1.95 -7.08 -9.58
N LYS A 12 -1.87 -6.03 -10.42
CA LYS A 12 -2.89 -5.63 -11.40
C LYS A 12 -4.25 -5.24 -10.82
N GLN A 13 -4.32 -5.00 -9.51
CA GLN A 13 -5.51 -4.43 -8.87
C GLN A 13 -5.86 -3.09 -9.53
N ASP A 14 -7.11 -2.94 -9.98
CA ASP A 14 -7.65 -1.73 -10.61
C ASP A 14 -9.12 -1.53 -10.19
N PRO A 15 -9.50 -0.37 -9.62
CA PRO A 15 -8.61 0.70 -9.15
C PRO A 15 -7.85 0.31 -7.88
N ILE A 16 -6.76 1.01 -7.57
CA ILE A 16 -6.12 0.92 -6.27
C ILE A 16 -7.11 1.37 -5.18
N LEU A 17 -7.39 0.46 -4.25
CA LEU A 17 -8.21 0.69 -3.06
C LEU A 17 -7.32 1.06 -1.87
N GLY A 18 -7.75 2.02 -1.06
CA GLY A 18 -6.96 2.55 0.06
C GLY A 18 -5.83 3.47 -0.41
N ILE A 19 -4.65 3.34 0.21
CA ILE A 19 -3.49 4.20 -0.07
C ILE A 19 -2.82 3.79 -1.39
N ARG A 20 -2.54 4.78 -2.24
CA ARG A 20 -1.73 4.65 -3.46
C ARG A 20 -0.27 5.03 -3.17
N TRP A 21 0.64 4.19 -3.66
CA TRP A 21 2.09 4.42 -3.59
C TRP A 21 2.64 4.60 -5.00
N ASN A 22 3.02 5.82 -5.36
CA ASN A 22 3.59 6.15 -6.67
C ASN A 22 5.11 6.20 -6.57
N CYS A 23 5.82 5.47 -7.44
CA CYS A 23 7.27 5.51 -7.51
C CYS A 23 7.73 6.81 -8.20
N LEU A 24 8.75 7.46 -7.63
CA LEU A 24 9.28 8.74 -8.10
C LEU A 24 10.56 8.62 -8.95
N ASP A 25 11.15 7.43 -9.00
CA ASP A 25 12.46 7.22 -9.66
C ASP A 25 12.32 7.01 -11.18
N PHE A 26 11.11 6.73 -11.68
CA PHE A 26 10.81 6.66 -13.11
C PHE A 26 10.19 7.98 -13.59
N LYS A 27 10.94 8.76 -14.37
CA LYS A 27 10.47 10.05 -14.90
C LYS A 27 9.45 9.90 -16.03
N ASP A 28 9.57 8.83 -16.82
CA ASP A 28 8.78 8.64 -18.04
C ASP A 28 7.53 7.78 -17.84
N THR A 29 7.39 7.09 -16.70
CA THR A 29 6.27 6.17 -16.45
C THR A 29 5.81 6.23 -15.01
N SER A 30 4.51 6.47 -14.81
CA SER A 30 3.89 6.47 -13.48
C SER A 30 3.71 5.04 -12.96
N VAL A 31 4.70 4.53 -12.23
CA VAL A 31 4.60 3.21 -11.59
C VAL A 31 3.87 3.34 -10.26
N ASN A 32 2.78 2.59 -10.10
CA ASN A 32 1.92 2.65 -8.91
C ASN A 32 1.79 1.28 -8.24
N LEU A 33 1.78 1.25 -6.90
CA LEU A 33 1.55 0.07 -6.08
C LEU A 33 0.36 0.28 -5.13
N CYS A 34 -0.40 -0.79 -4.90
CA CYS A 34 -1.33 -0.84 -3.78
C CYS A 34 -0.57 -1.09 -2.47
N SER A 35 -1.22 -0.85 -1.33
CA SER A 35 -0.59 -1.00 -0.01
C SER A 35 -0.06 -2.41 0.26
N SER A 36 -0.78 -3.46 -0.14
CA SER A 36 -0.32 -4.84 0.04
C SER A 36 0.99 -5.12 -0.72
N CYS A 37 1.14 -4.59 -1.93
CA CYS A 37 2.38 -4.75 -2.70
C CYS A 37 3.51 -3.88 -2.14
N TYR A 38 3.21 -2.64 -1.75
CA TYR A 38 4.20 -1.74 -1.16
C TYR A 38 4.77 -2.29 0.17
N MET A 39 3.91 -2.82 1.05
CA MET A 39 4.34 -3.35 2.36
C MET A 39 4.98 -4.74 2.26
N ALA A 40 4.80 -5.45 1.15
CA ALA A 40 5.43 -6.75 0.89
C ALA A 40 6.74 -6.62 0.09
N ASP A 41 7.37 -5.45 0.13
CA ASP A 41 8.62 -5.13 -0.59
C ASP A 41 8.60 -5.50 -2.08
N LYS A 42 7.41 -5.41 -2.70
CA LYS A 42 7.33 -5.47 -4.16
C LYS A 42 7.88 -4.18 -4.74
N HIS A 43 8.49 -4.30 -5.93
CA HIS A 43 9.29 -3.25 -6.57
C HIS A 43 10.59 -2.93 -5.81
N ASN A 44 11.52 -2.23 -6.46
CA ASN A 44 12.80 -1.87 -5.84
C ASN A 44 12.56 -1.07 -4.54
N THR A 45 13.16 -1.51 -3.44
CA THR A 45 13.06 -0.87 -2.11
C THR A 45 13.98 0.34 -1.98
N ASP A 46 14.96 0.48 -2.87
CA ASP A 46 15.79 1.66 -3.00
C ASP A 46 15.12 2.76 -3.85
N HIS A 47 13.91 2.57 -4.36
CA HIS A 47 13.19 3.67 -5.02
C HIS A 47 12.45 4.55 -4.03
N ALA A 48 12.41 5.86 -4.27
CA ALA A 48 11.58 6.77 -3.50
C ALA A 48 10.12 6.68 -3.95
N PHE A 49 9.19 6.82 -2.99
CA PHE A 49 7.76 6.78 -3.26
C PHE A 49 7.05 8.04 -2.76
N CYS A 50 5.95 8.39 -3.41
CA CYS A 50 4.97 9.36 -2.95
C CYS A 50 3.70 8.61 -2.50
N ARG A 51 3.26 8.91 -1.27
CA ARG A 51 2.07 8.33 -0.65
C ARG A 51 0.88 9.25 -0.82
N TYR A 52 -0.22 8.72 -1.34
CA TYR A 52 -1.51 9.40 -1.45
C TYR A 52 -2.55 8.65 -0.64
N ASN A 53 -3.12 9.29 0.38
CA ASN A 53 -4.14 8.67 1.24
C ASN A 53 -5.54 8.72 0.62
N SER A 54 -5.79 9.66 -0.29
CA SER A 54 -7.04 9.82 -1.05
C SER A 54 -6.76 10.37 -2.44
N ALA A 55 -7.77 10.36 -3.32
CA ALA A 55 -7.64 10.84 -4.70
C ALA A 55 -7.25 12.33 -4.80
N ASP A 56 -7.69 13.14 -3.84
CA ASP A 56 -7.45 14.59 -3.78
C ASP A 56 -6.18 14.96 -2.98
N ASP A 57 -5.45 13.96 -2.48
CA ASP A 57 -4.22 14.17 -1.72
C ASP A 57 -3.13 14.77 -2.64
N LYS A 58 -2.38 15.75 -2.12
CA LYS A 58 -1.21 16.31 -2.83
C LYS A 58 -0.04 15.34 -2.87
N GLY A 59 -0.07 14.31 -2.02
CA GLY A 59 0.96 13.30 -1.91
C GLY A 59 2.10 13.74 -1.00
N ILE A 60 2.63 12.78 -0.26
CA ILE A 60 3.76 12.98 0.64
C ILE A 60 4.90 12.08 0.20
N ARG A 61 6.07 12.68 -0.08
CA ARG A 61 7.30 11.93 -0.37
C ARG A 61 7.73 11.15 0.87
N MET A 62 8.06 9.88 0.66
CA MET A 62 8.48 8.94 1.69
C MET A 62 9.98 8.65 1.55
N GLU A 63 10.61 8.29 2.67
CA GLU A 63 11.95 7.74 2.68
C GLU A 63 12.03 6.40 1.94
N ARG A 64 13.22 6.06 1.44
CA ARG A 64 13.47 4.80 0.74
C ARG A 64 13.37 3.63 1.71
N ARG A 65 12.64 2.58 1.32
CA ARG A 65 12.34 1.43 2.17
C ARG A 65 13.59 0.65 2.60
N ILE A 66 14.61 0.59 1.74
CA ILE A 66 15.84 -0.20 1.97
C ILE A 66 16.54 0.09 3.30
N ASN A 67 16.41 1.31 3.83
CA ASN A 67 17.05 1.73 5.08
C ASN A 67 16.04 1.91 6.23
N THR A 68 14.87 1.28 6.15
CA THR A 68 13.82 1.39 7.17
C THR A 68 13.61 0.06 7.90
N VAL A 69 13.16 0.17 9.15
CA VAL A 69 12.79 -1.00 9.95
C VAL A 69 11.34 -1.38 9.65
N ALA A 70 11.13 -2.56 9.09
CA ALA A 70 9.80 -3.15 8.95
C ALA A 70 9.43 -3.92 10.24
N ILE A 71 8.19 -3.78 10.68
CA ILE A 71 7.63 -4.54 11.80
C ILE A 71 6.47 -5.41 11.33
N HIS A 72 6.27 -6.54 11.99
CA HIS A 72 5.19 -7.46 11.68
C HIS A 72 3.88 -6.99 12.32
N ALA A 73 2.82 -6.88 11.51
CA ALA A 73 1.47 -6.67 12.00
C ALA A 73 0.98 -7.91 12.79
N ARG A 74 0.22 -7.68 13.86
CA ARG A 74 -0.36 -8.74 14.72
C ARG A 74 -1.83 -8.44 14.99
N GLY A 75 -2.66 -9.48 15.09
CA GLY A 75 -4.10 -9.35 15.24
C GLY A 75 -4.87 -10.48 14.58
N ILE A 76 -6.03 -10.15 13.99
CA ILE A 76 -6.91 -11.09 13.32
C ILE A 76 -6.40 -11.37 11.90
N PHE A 77 -5.40 -12.25 11.80
CA PHE A 77 -4.78 -12.73 10.56
C PHE A 77 -4.96 -14.26 10.42
N PRO A 78 -4.66 -14.87 9.25
CA PRO A 78 -4.75 -16.32 9.09
C PRO A 78 -4.01 -17.08 10.20
N GLY A 79 -4.67 -18.09 10.77
CA GLY A 79 -4.16 -18.85 11.92
C GLY A 79 -4.46 -18.26 13.29
N ALA A 80 -5.06 -17.07 13.37
CA ALA A 80 -5.52 -16.51 14.64
C ALA A 80 -6.66 -17.34 15.25
N ARG A 81 -6.59 -17.60 16.56
CA ARG A 81 -7.71 -18.12 17.35
C ARG A 81 -8.56 -16.94 17.81
N VAL A 82 -9.85 -16.95 17.48
CA VAL A 82 -10.77 -15.84 17.75
C VAL A 82 -12.01 -16.30 18.52
N VAL A 83 -12.63 -15.37 19.23
CA VAL A 83 -13.95 -15.50 19.86
C VAL A 83 -14.85 -14.36 19.40
N ARG A 84 -16.16 -14.46 19.68
CA ARG A 84 -17.15 -13.44 19.32
C ARG A 84 -16.77 -12.08 19.91
N GLY A 85 -16.86 -11.04 19.08
CA GLY A 85 -16.54 -9.68 19.46
C GLY A 85 -17.72 -8.93 20.07
N HIS A 86 -17.50 -7.66 20.40
CA HIS A 86 -18.51 -6.77 20.98
C HIS A 86 -19.75 -6.58 20.09
N ASN A 87 -19.54 -6.49 18.77
CA ASN A 87 -20.59 -6.26 17.77
C ASN A 87 -21.13 -7.57 17.16
N TRP A 88 -21.16 -8.65 17.94
CA TRP A 88 -21.61 -9.95 17.45
C TRP A 88 -23.14 -10.01 17.36
N GLU A 89 -23.68 -10.22 16.15
CA GLU A 89 -25.12 -10.27 15.88
C GLU A 89 -25.60 -11.61 15.24
N TRP A 90 -24.75 -12.65 15.21
CA TRP A 90 -25.00 -13.91 14.47
C TRP A 90 -25.26 -15.18 15.31
#